data_AF-A0A3D0X9K7-F1
#
_entry.id   AF-A0A3D0X9K7-F1
#
_cell.length_a   1.000
_cell.length_b   1.000
_cell.length_c   1.000
_cell.angle_alpha   90.00
_cell.angle_beta   90.00
_cell.angle_gamma   90.00
#
_symmetry.space_group_name_H-M   'P 1'
#
loop_
_entity.id
_entity.type
_entity.pdbx_description
1 polymer ?
#
loop_
_entity_poly.entity_id
_entity_poly.type
_entity_poly.pdbx_seq_one_letter_code
_entity_poly.pdbx_strand_id
1 'polypeptide(L)' 'DKLEKATIKTIEDGVMTGDLYAISSLENKKKVNTEDFLKAIDERLKATL' A
#
# COMPACT_ATOMS: atom_id res chain seq x y z
N ASP A 1 -6.64 2.83 -13.90
CA ASP A 1 -7.36 1.62 -13.44
C ASP A 1 -6.53 0.60 -12.64
N LYS A 2 -5.81 -0.36 -13.25
CA LYS A 2 -5.17 -1.46 -12.49
C LYS A 2 -4.15 -0.97 -11.46
N LEU A 3 -3.31 0.00 -11.83
CA LEU A 3 -2.33 0.61 -10.93
C LEU A 3 -2.99 1.32 -9.75
N GLU A 4 -4.01 2.15 -10.01
CA GLU A 4 -4.75 2.84 -8.94
C GLU A 4 -5.40 1.86 -7.98
N LYS A 5 -6.04 0.79 -8.50
CA LYS A 5 -6.61 -0.28 -7.68
C LYS A 5 -5.55 -1.00 -6.84
N ALA A 6 -4.38 -1.28 -7.41
CA ALA A 6 -3.27 -1.89 -6.67
C ALA A 6 -2.75 -0.96 -5.56
N THR A 7 -2.65 0.34 -5.80
CA THR A 7 -2.26 1.34 -4.81
C THR A 7 -3.27 1.42 -3.66
N ILE A 8 -4.56 1.55 -3.96
CA ILE A 8 -5.62 1.59 -2.94
C ILE A 8 -5.61 0.32 -2.11
N LYS A 9 -5.55 -0.85 -2.76
CA LYS A 9 -5.49 -2.14 -2.07
C LYS A 9 -4.26 -2.26 -1.17
N THR A 10 -3.11 -1.72 -1.57
CA THR A 10 -1.90 -1.73 -0.73
C THR A 10 -2.14 -1.00 0.60
N ILE A 11 -2.82 0.16 0.55
CA ILE A 11 -3.15 0.97 1.72
C ILE A 11 -4.23 0.28 2.58
N GLU A 12 -5.28 -0.27 1.95
CA GLU A 12 -6.38 -0.98 2.64
C GLU A 12 -5.89 -2.27 3.32
N ASP A 13 -4.91 -2.96 2.74
CA ASP A 13 -4.21 -4.10 3.37
C ASP A 13 -3.31 -3.67 4.55
N GLY A 14 -3.24 -2.37 4.83
CA GLY A 14 -2.49 -1.79 5.95
C GLY A 14 -1.05 -1.39 5.62
N VAL A 15 -0.56 -1.59 4.39
CA VAL A 15 0.83 -1.24 4.02
C VAL A 15 0.88 0.20 3.51
N MET A 16 1.59 1.08 4.22
CA MET A 16 1.62 2.50 3.87
C MET A 16 2.89 3.22 4.34
N THR A 17 3.15 4.40 3.78
CA THR A 17 4.24 5.29 4.18
C THR A 17 3.90 6.04 5.48
N GLY A 18 4.91 6.65 6.10
CA GLY A 18 4.83 7.20 7.46
C GLY A 18 3.81 8.33 7.65
N ASP A 19 3.55 9.11 6.61
CA ASP A 19 2.54 10.15 6.53
C ASP A 19 1.12 9.59 6.69
N LEU A 20 0.74 8.60 5.87
CA LEU A 20 -0.55 7.93 5.98
C LEU A 20 -0.69 7.15 7.29
N TYR A 21 0.40 6.52 7.75
CA TYR A 21 0.41 5.78 9.01
C TYR A 21 0.02 6.65 10.21
N ALA A 22 0.46 7.92 10.23
CA ALA A 22 0.21 8.85 11.34
C ALA A 22 -1.27 9.23 11.46
N ILE A 23 -2.02 9.22 10.36
CA ILE A 23 -3.44 9.61 10.30
C ILE A 23 -4.40 8.42 10.15
N SER A 24 -3.89 7.22 9.88
CA SER A 24 -4.72 6.02 9.65
C SER A 24 -5.28 5.43 10.94
N SER A 25 -6.54 5.01 10.90
CA SER A 25 -7.26 4.30 11.96
C SER A 25 -7.27 2.77 11.78
N LEU A 26 -6.60 2.22 10.75
CA LEU A 26 -6.51 0.78 10.55
C LEU A 26 -5.74 0.11 11.70
N GLU A 27 -6.30 -0.97 12.25
CA GLU A 27 -5.67 -1.74 13.33
C GLU A 27 -4.43 -2.51 12.85
N ASN A 28 -4.47 -3.03 11.62
CA ASN A 28 -3.41 -3.83 10.98
C ASN A 28 -2.42 -2.99 10.14
N LYS A 29 -2.18 -1.72 10.50
CA LYS A 29 -1.28 -0.85 9.73
C LYS A 29 0.20 -1.19 9.95
N LYS A 30 0.96 -1.25 8.85
CA LYS A 30 2.40 -1.44 8.77
C LYS A 30 3.04 -0.24 8.05
N LYS A 31 3.90 0.48 8.77
CA LYS A 31 4.72 1.55 8.19
C LYS A 31 5.87 0.93 7.38
N VAL A 32 6.05 1.39 6.15
CA VAL A 32 7.20 1.03 5.28
C VAL A 32 7.87 2.29 4.72
N ASN A 33 9.06 2.13 4.13
CA ASN A 33 9.72 3.19 3.37
C ASN A 33 9.11 3.31 1.95
N THR A 34 9.54 4.31 1.19
CA THR A 34 9.03 4.59 -0.15
C THR A 34 9.28 3.43 -1.12
N GLU A 35 10.47 2.83 -1.11
CA GLU A 35 10.81 1.75 -2.03
C GLU A 35 9.97 0.50 -1.77
N ASP A 36 9.81 0.11 -0.51
CA ASP A 36 9.03 -1.05 -0.12
C ASP A 36 7.53 -0.83 -0.38
N PHE A 37 7.03 0.40 -0.26
CA PHE A 37 5.67 0.73 -0.67
C PHE A 37 5.47 0.53 -2.18
N LEU A 38 6.41 0.99 -3.00
CA LEU A 38 6.35 0.81 -4.46
C LEU A 38 6.45 -0.67 -4.84
N LYS A 39 7.29 -1.46 -4.17
CA LYS A 39 7.37 -2.93 -4.37
C LYS A 39 6.05 -3.61 -4.02
N ALA A 40 5.41 -3.22 -2.91
CA ALA A 40 4.13 -3.79 -2.49
C ALA A 40 2.98 -3.50 -3.49
N ILE A 41 3.02 -2.32 -4.13
CA ILE A 41 2.10 -1.97 -5.23
C ILE A 41 2.40 -2.84 -6.45
N ASP A 42 3.67 -2.97 -6.85
CA ASP A 42 4.09 -3.78 -8.01
C ASP A 42 3.68 -5.26 -7.86
N GLU A 43 3.88 -5.85 -6.68
CA GLU A 43 3.43 -7.22 -6.37
C GLU A 43 1.92 -7.39 -6.62
N ARG A 44 1.11 -6.45 -6.16
CA ARG A 44 -0.35 -6.47 -6.36
C ARG A 44 -0.75 -6.19 -7.79
N LEU A 45 -0.08 -5.24 -8.45
CA LEU A 45 -0.32 -4.92 -9.85
C LEU A 45 -0.09 -6.16 -10.71
N LYS A 46 1.03 -6.86 -10.51
CA LYS A 46 1.37 -8.10 -11.22
C LYS A 46 0.33 -9.20 -11.01
N ALA A 47 -0.26 -9.32 -9.82
CA ALA A 47 -1.32 -10.29 -9.56
C ALA A 47 -2.66 -9.98 -10.28
N THR A 48 -2.80 -8.78 -10.85
CA THR A 48 -4.00 -8.35 -11.61
C THR A 48 -3.78 -8.32 -13.12
N LEU A 49 -2.57 -8.61 -13.59
CA LEU A 49 -2.24 -8.67 -15.01
C LEU A 49 -2.80 -9.95 -15.63
#